data_AF-A0A643CY90-F1
#
_entry.id   AF-A0A643CY90-F1
#
_cell.length_a   1.000
_cell.length_b   1.000
_cell.length_c   1.000
_cell.angle_alpha   90.00
_cell.angle_beta   90.00
_cell.angle_gamma   90.00
#
_symmetry.space_group_name_H-M   'P 1'
#
loop_
_entity.id
_entity.type
_entity.pdbx_description
1 polymer ?
#
loop_
_entity_poly.entity_id
_entity_poly.type
_entity_poly.pdbx_seq_one_letter_code
_entity_poly.pdbx_strand_id
1 'polypeptide(L)'
;GPMLAGNLFCKKVAKKLDEIDRVEVTLYGSLSLTGKGHLSDKAVIWGLNGLEAKNLSTAIQDEVNKNAIENAQIDFCGEKKLCFNYEKDLIFSKDFLPLHENGMKIKAYDCKGGLVDEETYYSVGGGFVLTAAQLEKKGKNSNQNKKKKLDIEL
;
A
#
# COMPACT_ATOMS: atom_id res chain seq x y z
N GLY A 1 -7.49 -3.10 3.55
CA GLY A 1 -6.06 -2.95 3.83
C GLY A 1 -5.32 -2.51 2.59
N PRO A 2 -4.71 -3.43 1.81
CA PRO A 2 -3.84 -3.10 0.68
C PRO A 2 -4.44 -2.11 -0.33
N MET A 3 -5.70 -2.30 -0.73
CA MET A 3 -6.42 -1.37 -1.60
C MET A 3 -6.53 0.05 -1.03
N LEU A 4 -6.87 0.17 0.26
CA LEU A 4 -6.94 1.48 0.92
C LEU A 4 -5.56 2.15 0.95
N ALA A 5 -4.49 1.39 1.15
CA ALA A 5 -3.14 1.94 1.14
C ALA A 5 -2.72 2.44 -0.26
N GLY A 6 -3.07 1.74 -1.34
CA GLY A 6 -2.91 2.26 -2.71
C GLY A 6 -3.66 3.59 -2.92
N ASN A 7 -4.92 3.66 -2.50
CA ASN A 7 -5.73 4.89 -2.57
C ASN A 7 -5.14 6.05 -1.75
N LEU A 8 -4.63 5.75 -0.55
CA LEU A 8 -3.97 6.76 0.30
C LEU A 8 -2.66 7.25 -0.33
N PHE A 9 -1.93 6.37 -1.00
CA PHE A 9 -0.72 6.75 -1.72
C PHE A 9 -1.05 7.69 -2.88
N CYS A 10 -2.09 7.39 -3.66
CA CYS A 10 -2.59 8.29 -4.70
C CYS A 10 -2.93 9.68 -4.17
N LYS A 11 -3.63 9.77 -3.03
CA LYS A 11 -3.91 11.06 -2.37
C LYS A 11 -2.64 11.80 -1.94
N LYS A 12 -1.62 11.06 -1.46
CA LYS A 12 -0.34 11.62 -1.02
C LYS A 12 0.43 12.23 -2.19
N VAL A 13 0.45 11.57 -3.35
CA VAL A 13 1.25 11.99 -4.50
C VAL A 13 0.49 12.83 -5.53
N ALA A 14 -0.79 13.15 -5.31
CA ALA A 14 -1.64 13.86 -6.28
C ALA A 14 -1.01 15.13 -6.89
N LYS A 15 -0.25 15.90 -6.10
CA LYS A 15 0.43 17.13 -6.58
C LYS A 15 1.74 16.89 -7.35
N LYS A 16 2.24 15.66 -7.35
CA LYS A 16 3.49 15.23 -7.98
C LYS A 16 3.24 14.17 -9.06
N LEU A 17 1.97 13.91 -9.42
CA LEU A 17 1.59 12.79 -10.28
C LEU A 17 2.32 12.83 -11.63
N ASP A 18 2.48 14.03 -12.19
CA ASP A 18 3.17 14.24 -13.47
C ASP A 18 4.65 13.86 -13.42
N GLU A 19 5.29 13.95 -12.25
CA GLU A 19 6.71 13.62 -12.03
C GLU A 19 6.96 12.12 -11.89
N ILE A 20 5.92 11.30 -11.76
CA ILE A 20 6.03 9.86 -11.45
C ILE A 20 5.90 9.04 -12.72
N ASP A 21 6.91 8.24 -13.05
CA ASP A 21 6.92 7.36 -14.23
C ASP A 21 7.01 5.87 -13.89
N ARG A 22 7.27 5.53 -12.62
CA ARG A 22 7.26 4.15 -12.12
C ARG A 22 6.76 4.10 -10.68
N VAL A 23 5.99 3.07 -10.35
CA VAL A 23 5.59 2.75 -8.98
C VAL A 23 6.06 1.34 -8.63
N GLU A 24 6.53 1.16 -7.40
CA GLU A 24 6.97 -0.12 -6.85
C GLU A 24 6.27 -0.35 -5.51
N VAL A 25 5.82 -1.57 -5.29
CA VAL A 25 5.19 -2.01 -4.05
C VAL A 25 5.98 -3.18 -3.49
N THR A 26 6.28 -3.13 -2.21
CA THR A 26 6.81 -4.27 -1.46
C THR A 26 5.82 -4.68 -0.39
N LEU A 27 5.37 -5.93 -0.44
CA LEU A 27 4.56 -6.58 0.59
C LEU A 27 5.48 -7.31 1.57
N TYR A 28 5.23 -7.17 2.87
CA TYR A 28 6.03 -7.75 3.95
C TYR A 28 5.20 -8.64 4.85
N GLY A 29 5.88 -9.55 5.57
CA GLY A 29 5.30 -10.43 6.57
C GLY A 29 4.06 -11.17 6.09
N SER A 30 2.99 -11.15 6.88
CA SER A 30 1.77 -11.91 6.63
C SER A 30 1.09 -11.54 5.29
N LEU A 31 1.27 -10.31 4.78
CA LEU A 31 0.78 -9.92 3.44
C LEU A 31 1.57 -10.57 2.29
N SER A 32 2.85 -10.87 2.52
CA SER A 32 3.70 -11.56 1.55
C SER A 32 3.50 -13.07 1.59
N LEU A 33 3.28 -13.63 2.78
CA LEU A 33 3.11 -15.07 3.00
C LEU A 33 1.87 -15.66 2.32
N THR A 34 0.82 -14.86 2.12
CA THR A 34 -0.32 -15.30 1.32
C THR A 34 0.05 -15.51 -0.15
N GLY A 35 1.18 -14.97 -0.63
CA GLY A 35 1.72 -15.23 -1.96
C GLY A 35 0.98 -14.52 -3.10
N LYS A 36 1.49 -14.76 -4.32
CA LYS A 36 0.90 -14.25 -5.57
C LYS A 36 -0.48 -14.83 -5.82
N GLY A 37 -1.39 -14.00 -6.33
CA GLY A 37 -2.76 -14.39 -6.67
C GLY A 37 -3.74 -14.42 -5.49
N HIS A 38 -3.25 -14.24 -4.26
CA HIS A 38 -4.08 -14.21 -3.05
C HIS A 38 -4.43 -12.77 -2.67
N LEU A 39 -5.40 -12.18 -3.38
CA LEU A 39 -6.13 -10.92 -3.15
C LEU A 39 -5.34 -9.66 -2.74
N SER A 40 -4.38 -9.70 -1.83
CA SER A 40 -3.57 -8.57 -1.34
C SER A 40 -2.79 -7.87 -2.44
N ASP A 41 -2.21 -8.65 -3.35
CA ASP A 41 -1.49 -8.16 -4.53
C ASP A 41 -2.40 -7.39 -5.49
N LYS A 42 -3.52 -8.02 -5.87
CA LYS A 42 -4.54 -7.41 -6.71
C LYS A 42 -5.18 -6.21 -6.02
N ALA A 43 -5.43 -6.31 -4.72
CA ALA A 43 -6.04 -5.25 -3.93
C ALA A 43 -5.19 -3.99 -3.93
N VAL A 44 -3.86 -4.07 -3.70
CA VAL A 44 -3.02 -2.87 -3.79
C VAL A 44 -3.01 -2.31 -5.22
N ILE A 45 -2.96 -3.16 -6.26
CA ILE A 45 -3.05 -2.71 -7.65
C ILE A 45 -4.36 -1.97 -7.91
N TRP A 46 -5.51 -2.49 -7.47
CA TRP A 46 -6.80 -1.80 -7.63
C TRP A 46 -6.78 -0.43 -6.94
N GLY A 47 -6.22 -0.35 -5.74
CA GLY A 47 -6.06 0.92 -5.03
C GLY A 47 -5.12 1.90 -5.75
N LEU A 48 -4.04 1.40 -6.36
CA LEU A 48 -3.15 2.22 -7.19
C LEU A 48 -3.79 2.64 -8.52
N ASN A 49 -4.85 1.97 -8.96
CA ASN A 49 -5.68 2.42 -10.09
C ASN A 49 -6.79 3.41 -9.66
N GLY A 50 -6.76 3.88 -8.40
CA GLY A 50 -7.74 4.82 -7.86
C GLY A 50 -9.12 4.19 -7.59
N LEU A 51 -9.23 2.86 -7.62
CA LEU A 51 -10.51 2.18 -7.43
C LEU A 51 -10.89 2.13 -5.94
N GLU A 52 -12.19 2.19 -5.68
CA GLU A 52 -12.78 2.00 -4.35
C GLU A 52 -13.58 0.70 -4.29
N ALA A 53 -13.59 0.03 -3.13
CA ALA A 53 -14.25 -1.27 -2.97
C ALA A 53 -15.75 -1.25 -3.36
N LYS A 54 -16.44 -0.13 -3.12
CA LYS A 54 -17.85 0.05 -3.48
C LYS A 54 -18.12 0.09 -4.99
N ASN A 55 -17.08 0.37 -5.80
CA ASN A 55 -17.16 0.50 -7.25
C ASN A 55 -16.48 -0.67 -7.98
N LEU A 56 -16.01 -1.68 -7.26
CA LEU A 56 -15.15 -2.72 -7.80
C LEU A 56 -15.96 -3.95 -8.24
N SER A 57 -16.53 -3.89 -9.45
CA SER A 57 -17.20 -5.04 -10.06
C SER A 57 -16.20 -6.12 -10.50
N THR A 58 -16.66 -7.36 -10.71
CA THR A 58 -15.82 -8.45 -11.23
C THR A 58 -15.19 -8.09 -12.59
N ALA A 59 -15.96 -7.45 -13.48
CA ALA A 59 -15.46 -7.03 -14.78
C ALA A 59 -14.29 -6.03 -14.66
N ILE A 60 -14.40 -5.06 -13.76
CA ILE A 60 -13.32 -4.09 -13.51
C ILE A 60 -12.10 -4.78 -12.90
N GLN A 61 -12.31 -5.75 -11.98
CA GLN A 61 -11.20 -6.52 -11.41
C GLN A 61 -10.45 -7.28 -12.51
N ASP A 62 -11.17 -7.97 -13.39
CA ASP A 62 -10.57 -8.75 -14.47
C ASP A 62 -9.79 -7.86 -15.45
N GLU A 63 -10.35 -6.71 -15.82
CA GLU A 63 -9.70 -5.74 -16.69
C GLU A 63 -8.40 -5.20 -16.08
N VAL A 64 -8.44 -4.72 -14.84
CA VAL A 64 -7.26 -4.17 -14.16
C VAL A 64 -6.20 -5.24 -13.92
N ASN A 65 -6.62 -6.45 -13.52
CA ASN A 65 -5.70 -7.57 -13.33
C ASN A 65 -5.01 -7.92 -14.65
N LYS A 66 -5.77 -7.99 -15.76
CA LYS A 66 -5.22 -8.24 -17.09
C LYS A 66 -4.21 -7.17 -17.49
N ASN A 67 -4.56 -5.89 -17.31
CA ASN A 67 -3.65 -4.80 -17.66
C ASN A 67 -2.35 -4.83 -16.85
N ALA A 68 -2.44 -5.04 -15.53
CA ALA A 68 -1.27 -5.04 -14.67
C ALA A 68 -0.39 -6.27 -14.86
N ILE A 69 -0.98 -7.46 -15.02
CA ILE A 69 -0.27 -8.75 -15.02
C ILE A 69 0.19 -9.13 -16.44
N GLU A 70 -0.65 -8.93 -17.46
CA GLU A 70 -0.36 -9.34 -18.84
C GLU A 70 0.20 -8.19 -19.68
N ASN A 71 -0.37 -6.99 -19.56
CA ASN A 71 0.00 -5.84 -20.40
C ASN A 71 1.08 -4.96 -19.77
N ALA A 72 1.53 -5.29 -18.56
CA ALA A 72 2.51 -4.54 -17.78
C ALA A 72 2.17 -3.03 -17.66
N GLN A 73 0.91 -2.71 -17.40
CA GLN A 73 0.42 -1.34 -17.31
C GLN A 73 -0.62 -1.17 -16.20
N ILE A 74 -0.63 -0.01 -15.55
CA ILE A 74 -1.73 0.42 -14.67
C ILE A 74 -2.18 1.84 -15.05
N ASP A 75 -3.45 2.15 -14.81
CA ASP A 75 -3.99 3.51 -14.83
C ASP A 75 -3.75 4.14 -13.45
N PHE A 76 -2.51 4.54 -13.18
CA PHE A 76 -2.08 5.05 -11.89
C PHE A 76 -2.93 6.24 -11.44
N CYS A 77 -3.50 6.08 -10.24
CA CYS A 77 -4.47 6.96 -9.62
C CYS A 77 -5.73 7.26 -10.44
N GLY A 78 -6.02 6.44 -11.46
CA GLY A 78 -7.10 6.66 -12.42
C GLY A 78 -6.83 7.80 -13.40
N GLU A 79 -5.60 8.32 -13.44
CA GLU A 79 -5.27 9.58 -14.13
C GLU A 79 -4.09 9.43 -15.11
N LYS A 80 -3.05 8.67 -14.74
CA LYS A 80 -1.82 8.53 -15.55
C LYS A 80 -1.50 7.07 -15.85
N LYS A 81 -1.34 6.73 -17.13
CA LYS A 81 -0.86 5.39 -17.53
C LYS A 81 0.62 5.23 -17.19
N LEU A 82 0.94 4.22 -16.38
CA LEU A 82 2.32 3.85 -16.05
C LEU A 82 2.66 2.46 -16.57
N CYS A 83 3.91 2.29 -17.02
CA CYS A 83 4.46 0.96 -17.15
C CYS A 83 4.60 0.35 -15.75
N PHE A 84 4.10 -0.87 -15.59
CA PHE A 84 4.10 -1.60 -14.33
C PHE A 84 4.41 -3.07 -14.60
N ASN A 85 5.67 -3.47 -14.41
CA ASN A 85 6.07 -4.85 -14.57
C ASN A 85 5.70 -5.60 -13.28
N TYR A 86 4.60 -6.34 -13.29
CA TYR A 86 4.10 -7.07 -12.11
C TYR A 86 5.18 -7.89 -11.39
N GLU A 87 6.10 -8.52 -12.12
CA GLU A 87 7.15 -9.36 -11.55
C GLU A 87 8.28 -8.56 -10.88
N LYS A 88 8.53 -7.31 -11.30
CA LYS A 88 9.61 -6.46 -10.78
C LYS A 88 9.11 -5.39 -9.82
N ASP A 89 7.93 -4.86 -10.08
CA ASP A 89 7.35 -3.72 -9.38
C ASP A 89 6.40 -4.15 -8.26
N LEU A 90 6.03 -5.44 -8.18
CA LEU A 90 5.35 -6.01 -7.01
C LEU A 90 6.22 -7.07 -6.34
N ILE A 91 6.87 -6.66 -5.25
CA ILE A 91 7.86 -7.47 -4.53
C ILE A 91 7.20 -8.12 -3.32
N PHE A 92 7.37 -9.44 -3.21
CA PHE A 92 6.97 -10.23 -2.04
C PHE A 92 8.21 -10.46 -1.16
N SER A 93 8.36 -9.65 -0.11
CA SER A 93 9.50 -9.76 0.80
C SER A 93 9.31 -10.90 1.80
N LYS A 94 10.40 -11.59 2.13
CA LYS A 94 10.43 -12.56 3.24
C LYS A 94 10.61 -11.90 4.60
N ASP A 95 10.94 -10.61 4.60
CA ASP A 95 11.19 -9.84 5.82
C ASP A 95 9.89 -9.34 6.44
N PHE A 96 10.01 -8.98 7.73
CA PHE A 96 8.95 -8.34 8.50
C PHE A 96 9.36 -6.90 8.83
N LEU A 97 8.40 -6.00 8.76
CA LEU A 97 8.59 -4.64 9.24
C LEU A 97 8.37 -4.59 10.77
N PRO A 98 9.08 -3.70 11.49
CA PRO A 98 9.16 -3.76 12.95
C PRO A 98 7.86 -3.41 13.69
N LEU A 99 6.94 -2.68 13.04
CA LEU A 99 5.76 -2.13 13.73
C LEU A 99 4.53 -3.04 13.67
N HIS A 100 4.40 -3.89 12.65
CA HIS A 100 3.25 -4.78 12.46
C HIS A 100 3.54 -5.86 11.42
N GLU A 101 2.94 -7.04 11.56
CA GLU A 101 3.15 -8.20 10.69
C GLU A 101 2.66 -8.00 9.24
N ASN A 102 1.65 -7.15 9.05
CA ASN A 102 1.05 -6.84 7.76
C ASN A 102 1.58 -5.50 7.23
N GLY A 103 2.82 -5.49 6.76
CA GLY A 103 3.51 -4.30 6.28
C GLY A 103 3.49 -4.17 4.75
N MET A 104 3.41 -2.94 4.26
CA MET A 104 3.54 -2.63 2.84
C MET A 104 4.31 -1.32 2.65
N LYS A 105 5.23 -1.28 1.70
CA LYS A 105 5.91 -0.06 1.29
C LYS A 105 5.57 0.24 -0.16
N ILE A 106 5.22 1.49 -0.45
CA ILE A 106 4.95 1.96 -1.81
C ILE A 106 5.94 3.07 -2.11
N LYS A 107 6.60 2.98 -3.27
CA LYS A 107 7.59 3.96 -3.75
C LYS A 107 7.21 4.43 -5.15
N ALA A 108 7.39 5.71 -5.41
CA ALA A 108 7.22 6.31 -6.72
C ALA A 108 8.54 6.90 -7.21
N TYR A 109 8.85 6.69 -8.48
CA TYR A 109 10.09 7.14 -9.11
C TYR A 109 9.81 7.98 -10.36
N ASP A 110 10.72 8.89 -10.67
CA ASP A 110 10.73 9.66 -11.92
C ASP A 110 11.31 8.85 -13.10
N CYS A 111 11.23 9.40 -14.31
CA CYS A 111 11.80 8.80 -15.53
C CYS A 111 13.32 8.51 -15.49
N LYS A 112 14.06 9.11 -14.56
CA LYS A 112 15.51 8.88 -14.36
C LYS A 112 15.78 7.85 -13.26
N GLY A 113 14.74 7.33 -12.62
CA GLY A 113 14.82 6.40 -11.49
C GLY A 113 15.05 7.07 -10.13
N GLY A 114 14.92 8.40 -10.05
CA GLY A 114 14.97 9.15 -8.79
C GLY A 114 13.72 8.93 -7.96
N LEU A 115 13.86 8.77 -6.63
CA LEU A 115 12.72 8.59 -5.73
C LEU A 115 11.96 9.91 -5.55
N VAL A 116 10.69 9.94 -5.96
CA VAL A 116 9.79 11.10 -5.85
C VAL A 116 9.06 11.11 -4.50
N ASP A 117 8.59 9.94 -4.08
CA ASP A 117 7.93 9.77 -2.79
C ASP A 117 7.93 8.29 -2.35
N GLU A 118 7.82 8.08 -1.04
CA GLU A 118 7.58 6.75 -0.46
C GLU A 118 6.70 6.84 0.79
N GLU A 119 5.98 5.76 1.08
CA GLU A 119 5.23 5.62 2.32
C GLU A 119 5.16 4.17 2.76
N THR A 120 5.20 3.96 4.08
CA THR A 120 5.03 2.64 4.68
C THR A 120 3.68 2.57 5.38
N TYR A 121 2.87 1.61 4.96
CA TYR A 121 1.52 1.34 5.43
C TYR A 121 1.45 0.01 6.17
N TYR A 122 0.57 -0.07 7.16
CA TYR A 122 0.29 -1.28 7.93
C TYR A 122 -1.20 -1.57 7.94
N SER A 123 -1.58 -2.80 7.54
CA SER A 123 -2.98 -3.24 7.64
C SER A 123 -3.23 -3.87 9.00
N VAL A 124 -3.95 -3.15 9.87
CA VAL A 124 -4.13 -3.50 11.29
C VAL A 124 -5.44 -4.24 11.59
N GLY A 125 -6.03 -4.89 10.59
CA GLY A 125 -7.33 -5.58 10.70
C GLY A 125 -8.55 -4.70 10.45
N GLY A 126 -9.71 -5.32 10.21
CA GLY A 126 -11.00 -4.63 10.02
C GLY A 126 -11.10 -3.72 8.80
N GLY A 127 -10.20 -3.86 7.82
CA GLY A 127 -10.15 -2.99 6.63
C GLY A 127 -9.30 -1.73 6.79
N PHE A 128 -8.80 -1.44 8.00
CA PHE A 128 -8.04 -0.22 8.29
C PHE A 128 -6.57 -0.29 7.89
N VAL A 129 -6.00 0.89 7.66
CA VAL A 129 -4.57 1.11 7.35
C VAL A 129 -4.05 2.28 8.18
N LEU A 130 -2.84 2.14 8.69
CA LEU A 130 -2.10 3.23 9.35
C LEU A 130 -0.72 3.39 8.70
N THR A 131 -0.20 4.61 8.65
CA THR A 131 1.21 4.84 8.31
C THR A 131 2.11 4.47 9.48
N ALA A 132 3.42 4.27 9.23
CA ALA A 132 4.40 4.08 10.30
C ALA A 132 4.31 5.15 11.39
N ALA A 133 4.28 6.43 10.99
CA ALA A 133 4.18 7.56 11.90
C ALA A 133 2.89 7.54 12.75
N GLN A 134 1.75 7.13 12.17
CA GLN A 134 0.49 7.00 12.90
C GLN A 134 0.54 5.85 13.90
N LEU A 135 1.12 4.72 13.52
CA LEU A 135 1.19 3.53 14.36
C LEU A 135 2.13 3.74 15.56
N GLU A 136 3.26 4.40 15.36
CA GLU A 136 4.18 4.79 16.44
C GLU A 136 3.52 5.74 17.45
N LYS A 137 2.78 6.75 16.96
CA LYS A 137 2.02 7.67 17.83
C LYS A 137 0.97 6.93 18.65
N LYS A 138 0.28 5.95 18.05
CA LYS A 138 -0.70 5.12 18.76
C LYS A 138 -0.04 4.29 19.87
N GLY A 139 1.11 3.67 19.61
CA GLY A 139 1.87 2.91 20.61
C GLY A 139 2.32 3.78 21.80
N LYS A 140 2.76 5.01 21.54
CA LYS A 140 3.13 5.99 22.58
C LYS A 140 1.93 6.39 23.45
N ASN A 141 0.79 6.68 22.84
CA ASN A 141 -0.43 7.08 23.56
C ASN A 141 -1.00 5.91 24.39
N SER A 142 -0.97 4.68 23.87
CA SER A 142 -1.39 3.49 24.62
C SER A 142 -0.50 3.21 25.84
N ASN A 143 0.82 3.40 25.71
CA ASN A 143 1.75 3.24 26.83
C ASN A 143 1.60 4.35 27.89
N GLN A 144 1.36 5.60 27.50
CA GLN A 144 1.10 6.69 28.44
C GLN A 144 -0.20 6.48 29.23
N ASN A 145 -1.28 6.01 28.59
CA ASN A 145 -2.53 5.71 29.27
C ASN A 145 -2.43 4.52 30.23
N LYS A 146 -1.63 3.49 29.91
CA LYS A 146 -1.34 2.39 30.86
C LYS A 146 -0.54 2.86 32.06
N LYS A 147 0.49 3.70 31.87
CA LYS A 147 1.32 4.23 32.96
C LYS A 147 0.51 5.10 33.92
N LYS A 148 -0.33 5.98 33.37
CA LYS A 148 -1.22 6.85 34.14
C LYS A 148 -2.29 6.09 34.92
N LYS A 149 -2.76 4.94 34.42
CA LYS A 149 -3.68 4.07 35.17
C LYS A 149 -3.01 3.36 36.34
N LEU A 150 -1.75 2.95 36.17
CA LEU A 150 -0.95 2.31 37.23
C LEU A 150 -0.61 3.29 38.37
N ASP A 151 -0.37 4.56 38.04
CA ASP A 151 -0.06 5.62 39.02
C ASP A 151 -1.28 6.09 39.84
N ILE A 152 -2.52 5.72 39.44
CA ILE A 152 -3.77 6.06 40.14
C ILE A 152 -4.23 4.90 41.07
N GLU A 153 -3.67 3.71 40.89
CA GLU A 153 -3.99 2.50 41.67
C GLU A 153 -2.96 2.23 42.81
N LEU A 154 -2.08 3.20 43.12
CA LEU A 154 -1.11 3.19 44.24
C LEU A 154 -1.38 4.35 45.19
#